data_AF-A0A198A515-F1
#
_entry.id   AF-A0A198A515-F1
#
_cell.length_a   1.000
_cell.length_b   1.000
_cell.length_c   1.000
_cell.angle_alpha   90.00
_cell.angle_beta   90.00
_cell.angle_gamma   90.00
#
_symmetry.space_group_name_H-M   'P 1'
#
loop_
_entity.id
_entity.type
_entity.pdbx_description
1 polymer ?
#
loop_
_entity_poly.entity_id
_entity_poly.type
_entity_poly.pdbx_seq_one_letter_code
_entity_poly.pdbx_strand_id
1 'polypeptide(L)'
;MFYEDFFTMDDDGHWMSSPSNSPENTPGNYWKGPGSSMGTTMNATMDFAIAKELLTHLIEGAQLTGMYLEDISTWRQMLERIPPYQLTEDGAVREWMHPYFEENDHHRHESHVYPVFPGTEVTRESDPILYKAFVTSIEKRLGLGLKEQSGWSLAHMANNYARMGQGDSALECLETLARSCVMNNLITLHNDWRGMGIGVDMDWAPVQLDANMGWTSAIQEMLLFSIPGELHILPALPVRWRKGKAGPLLARGGVECTLEWDVSKQRLDIMLRSTNGCKPIDLVLPEAAEGLRDSSDPFELKLRQVAVSEAPLHLSVILKRVEA
;
A
#
# COMPACT_ATOMS: atom_id res chain seq x y z
N MET A 1 25.93 11.75 -0.42
CA MET A 1 24.70 11.14 -1.01
C MET A 1 23.66 12.25 -1.15
N PHE A 2 22.73 12.22 -2.13
CA PHE A 2 21.88 13.38 -2.45
C PHE A 2 21.16 14.01 -1.25
N TYR A 3 20.52 13.20 -0.38
CA TYR A 3 19.82 13.73 0.79
C TYR A 3 20.73 14.30 1.87
N GLU A 4 22.00 13.87 1.95
CA GLU A 4 22.99 14.48 2.85
C GLU A 4 23.30 15.93 2.46
N ASP A 5 23.27 16.22 1.15
CA ASP A 5 23.55 17.55 0.61
C ASP A 5 22.28 18.40 0.46
N PHE A 6 21.11 17.76 0.31
CA PHE A 6 19.83 18.43 0.04
C PHE A 6 19.07 18.81 1.31
N PHE A 7 19.01 17.93 2.31
CA PHE A 7 18.32 18.25 3.55
C PHE A 7 19.10 19.27 4.37
N THR A 8 18.37 20.22 4.91
CA THR A 8 18.90 21.23 5.85
C THR A 8 18.25 21.02 7.20
N MET A 9 18.89 21.43 8.28
CA MET A 9 18.37 21.20 9.63
C MET A 9 17.52 22.39 10.07
N ASP A 10 16.39 22.13 10.71
CA ASP A 10 15.58 23.16 11.37
C ASP A 10 16.11 23.49 12.79
N ASP A 11 15.47 24.47 13.44
CA ASP A 11 15.84 24.92 14.78
C ASP A 11 15.63 23.85 15.88
N ASP A 12 14.77 22.85 15.60
CA ASP A 12 14.46 21.73 16.51
C ASP A 12 15.37 20.51 16.29
N GLY A 13 16.28 20.58 15.31
CA GLY A 13 17.25 19.53 15.01
C GLY A 13 16.75 18.44 14.05
N HIS A 14 15.59 18.64 13.42
CA HIS A 14 15.06 17.73 12.39
C HIS A 14 15.48 18.16 10.99
N TRP A 15 15.42 17.23 10.04
CA TRP A 15 15.60 17.55 8.63
C TRP A 15 14.41 18.30 8.05
N MET A 16 14.72 19.28 7.22
CA MET A 16 13.82 20.07 6.41
C MET A 16 14.08 19.77 4.93
N SER A 17 13.01 19.49 4.20
CA SER A 17 12.98 19.37 2.75
C SER A 17 12.48 20.68 2.15
N SER A 18 13.36 21.42 1.47
CA SER A 18 13.03 22.70 0.83
C SER A 18 13.98 23.01 -0.33
N PRO A 19 13.46 23.30 -1.54
CA PRO A 19 12.05 23.25 -1.92
C PRO A 19 11.51 21.81 -1.92
N SER A 20 10.24 21.65 -1.56
CA SER A 20 9.54 20.36 -1.56
C SER A 20 8.31 20.43 -2.45
N ASN A 21 7.70 19.29 -2.76
CA ASN A 21 6.40 19.23 -3.41
C ASN A 21 5.73 17.89 -3.10
N SER A 22 4.49 17.90 -2.59
CA SER A 22 3.66 16.70 -2.66
C SER A 22 3.09 16.60 -4.08
N PRO A 23 3.44 15.58 -4.89
CA PRO A 23 3.14 15.52 -6.32
C PRO A 23 1.77 16.08 -6.72
N GLU A 24 1.80 17.20 -7.43
CA GLU A 24 0.63 17.92 -7.98
C GLU A 24 -0.46 18.38 -7.00
N ASN A 25 -0.36 18.05 -5.71
CA ASN A 25 -1.31 18.51 -4.71
C ASN A 25 -0.96 19.94 -4.26
N THR A 26 -2.00 20.74 -4.09
CA THR A 26 -1.88 22.13 -3.62
C THR A 26 -2.43 22.22 -2.20
N PRO A 27 -1.68 22.83 -1.25
CA PRO A 27 -2.17 23.03 0.11
C PRO A 27 -3.55 23.72 0.14
N GLY A 28 -4.40 23.33 1.08
CA GLY A 28 -5.79 23.81 1.20
C GLY A 28 -5.91 25.34 1.27
N ASN A 29 -5.00 26.00 1.98
CA ASN A 29 -4.93 27.46 2.09
C ASN A 29 -4.53 28.19 0.79
N TYR A 30 -4.14 27.44 -0.25
CA TYR A 30 -3.86 27.94 -1.60
C TYR A 30 -4.80 27.36 -2.67
N TRP A 31 -5.64 26.39 -2.31
CA TRP A 31 -6.58 25.75 -3.20
C TRP A 31 -7.78 26.67 -3.49
N LYS A 32 -7.99 27.01 -4.76
CA LYS A 32 -9.12 27.83 -5.22
C LYS A 32 -10.10 27.04 -6.11
N GLY A 33 -10.05 25.71 -6.03
CA GLY A 33 -10.79 24.78 -6.88
C GLY A 33 -9.91 24.12 -7.95
N PRO A 34 -10.50 23.20 -8.74
CA PRO A 34 -9.78 22.39 -9.72
C PRO A 34 -8.91 23.24 -10.67
N GLY A 35 -7.67 22.80 -10.89
CA GLY A 35 -6.68 23.51 -11.72
C GLY A 35 -5.84 24.57 -10.98
N SER A 36 -6.10 24.80 -9.69
CA SER A 36 -5.19 25.57 -8.84
C SER A 36 -3.90 24.78 -8.62
N SER A 37 -2.74 25.43 -8.73
CA SER A 37 -1.46 24.78 -8.48
C SER A 37 -0.52 25.69 -7.69
N MET A 38 -0.03 25.17 -6.56
CA MET A 38 1.19 25.64 -5.92
C MET A 38 2.22 24.52 -6.01
N GLY A 39 3.12 24.60 -7.01
CA GLY A 39 4.08 23.52 -7.29
C GLY A 39 5.33 23.50 -6.41
N THR A 40 5.40 24.30 -5.34
CA THR A 40 6.53 24.30 -4.42
C THR A 40 6.07 24.60 -3.01
N THR A 41 6.39 23.69 -2.10
CA THR A 41 6.07 23.73 -0.68
C THR A 41 7.35 23.42 0.14
N MET A 42 7.18 23.05 1.41
CA MET A 42 8.23 22.55 2.28
C MET A 42 7.69 21.35 3.04
N ASN A 43 8.56 20.39 3.34
CA ASN A 43 8.26 19.24 4.19
C ASN A 43 7.01 18.46 3.78
N ALA A 44 6.86 18.14 2.49
CA ALA A 44 5.88 17.15 2.06
C ALA A 44 6.22 15.79 2.69
N THR A 45 5.21 15.10 3.23
CA THR A 45 5.39 13.80 3.90
C THR A 45 6.05 12.75 3.01
N MET A 46 5.77 12.78 1.70
CA MET A 46 6.34 11.84 0.73
C MET A 46 7.87 11.95 0.64
N ASP A 47 8.45 13.16 0.76
CA ASP A 47 9.91 13.35 0.68
C ASP A 47 10.62 12.56 1.77
N PHE A 48 10.10 12.65 2.99
CA PHE A 48 10.64 11.95 4.14
C PHE A 48 10.35 10.46 4.11
N ALA A 49 9.16 10.04 3.64
CA ALA A 49 8.83 8.63 3.46
C ALA A 49 9.80 7.94 2.49
N ILE A 50 10.08 8.55 1.34
CA ILE A 50 11.02 8.01 0.36
C ILE A 50 12.45 8.03 0.90
N ALA A 51 12.86 9.11 1.57
CA ALA A 51 14.19 9.19 2.16
C ALA A 51 14.40 8.11 3.24
N LYS A 52 13.40 7.84 4.10
CA LYS A 52 13.45 6.77 5.09
C LYS A 52 13.61 5.40 4.45
N GLU A 53 12.81 5.10 3.43
CA GLU A 53 12.89 3.82 2.73
C GLU A 53 14.27 3.65 2.07
N LEU A 54 14.78 4.67 1.39
CA LEU A 54 16.10 4.65 0.76
C LEU A 54 17.21 4.41 1.79
N LEU A 55 17.23 5.19 2.88
CA LEU A 55 18.26 5.09 3.92
C LEU A 55 18.24 3.72 4.59
N THR A 56 17.04 3.20 4.87
CA THR A 56 16.87 1.86 5.46
C THR A 56 17.42 0.77 4.52
N HIS A 57 17.06 0.80 3.24
CA HIS A 57 17.57 -0.15 2.25
C HIS A 57 19.08 -0.01 2.01
N LEU A 58 19.65 1.20 2.08
CA LEU A 58 21.10 1.40 2.01
C LEU A 58 21.81 0.72 3.19
N ILE A 59 21.30 0.87 4.40
CA ILE A 59 21.84 0.22 5.60
C ILE A 59 21.77 -1.31 5.46
N GLU A 60 20.60 -1.84 5.10
CA GLU A 60 20.40 -3.29 4.91
C GLU A 60 21.32 -3.85 3.81
N GLY A 61 21.37 -3.17 2.66
CA GLY A 61 22.22 -3.56 1.54
C GLY A 61 23.71 -3.53 1.88
N ALA A 62 24.17 -2.50 2.59
CA ALA A 62 25.55 -2.38 3.06
C ALA A 62 25.92 -3.54 4.01
N GLN A 63 25.05 -3.86 4.96
CA GLN A 63 25.25 -4.98 5.88
C GLN A 63 25.29 -6.33 5.17
N LEU A 64 24.39 -6.54 4.20
CA LEU A 64 24.31 -7.80 3.45
C LEU A 64 25.51 -8.01 2.51
N THR A 65 26.01 -6.93 1.91
CA THR A 65 27.10 -6.99 0.92
C THR A 65 28.49 -6.81 1.54
N GLY A 66 28.57 -6.27 2.75
CA GLY A 66 29.84 -5.89 3.39
C GLY A 66 30.49 -4.64 2.77
N MET A 67 29.74 -3.84 2.00
CA MET A 67 30.21 -2.62 1.35
C MET A 67 29.66 -1.38 2.05
N TYR A 68 30.39 -0.26 2.02
CA TYR A 68 29.96 1.04 2.58
C TYR A 68 29.60 0.98 4.08
N LEU A 69 30.30 0.13 4.84
CA LEU A 69 30.02 -0.09 6.26
C LEU A 69 30.32 1.18 7.09
N GLU A 70 31.25 2.00 6.63
CA GLU A 70 31.62 3.28 7.22
C GLU A 70 30.50 4.34 7.12
N ASP A 71 29.63 4.25 6.11
CA ASP A 71 28.56 5.22 5.87
C ASP A 71 27.29 4.92 6.70
N ILE A 72 27.14 3.69 7.21
CA ILE A 72 25.97 3.24 7.98
C ILE A 72 25.69 4.16 9.17
N SER A 73 26.72 4.64 9.88
CA SER A 73 26.53 5.54 11.02
C SER A 73 25.92 6.88 10.60
N THR A 74 26.29 7.39 9.42
CA THR A 74 25.75 8.63 8.86
C THR A 74 24.29 8.44 8.50
N TRP A 75 23.95 7.35 7.81
CA TRP A 75 22.57 7.06 7.40
C TRP A 75 21.63 6.84 8.58
N ARG A 76 22.11 6.18 9.66
CA ARG A 76 21.34 6.05 10.90
C ARG A 76 21.08 7.39 11.57
N GLN A 77 22.10 8.24 11.68
CA GLN A 77 21.94 9.60 12.22
C GLN A 77 20.97 10.43 11.38
N MET A 78 20.97 10.24 10.06
CA MET A 78 19.99 10.91 9.20
C MET A 78 18.57 10.44 9.49
N LEU A 79 18.34 9.12 9.58
CA LEU A 79 17.04 8.54 9.91
C LEU A 79 16.49 9.08 11.23
N GLU A 80 17.34 9.17 12.26
CA GLU A 80 16.97 9.67 13.59
C GLU A 80 16.51 11.14 13.58
N ARG A 81 16.93 11.92 12.58
CA ARG A 81 16.57 13.34 12.42
C ARG A 81 15.44 13.58 11.42
N ILE A 82 14.95 12.56 10.73
CA ILE A 82 13.74 12.71 9.91
C ILE A 82 12.56 12.95 10.87
N PRO A 83 11.75 14.01 10.67
CA PRO A 83 10.63 14.30 11.56
C PRO A 83 9.61 13.14 11.55
N PRO A 84 8.98 12.83 12.71
CA PRO A 84 7.95 11.81 12.78
C PRO A 84 6.70 12.26 12.01
N TYR A 85 5.95 11.31 11.46
CA TYR A 85 4.68 11.61 10.80
C TYR A 85 3.73 12.34 11.73
N GLN A 86 3.08 13.37 11.20
CA GLN A 86 2.16 14.22 11.95
C GLN A 86 0.72 13.86 11.62
N LEU A 87 -0.16 13.93 12.62
CA LEU A 87 -1.57 13.69 12.45
C LEU A 87 -2.35 15.02 12.45
N THR A 88 -3.43 15.07 11.67
CA THR A 88 -4.43 16.13 11.74
C THR A 88 -5.32 15.91 12.98
N GLU A 89 -6.10 16.94 13.36
CA GLU A 89 -7.04 16.85 14.49
C GLU A 89 -8.11 15.76 14.30
N ASP A 90 -8.50 15.49 13.06
CA ASP A 90 -9.46 14.45 12.70
C ASP A 90 -8.81 13.08 12.41
N GLY A 91 -7.51 12.93 12.71
CA GLY A 91 -6.83 11.65 12.75
C GLY A 91 -6.29 11.11 11.42
N ALA A 92 -6.24 11.92 10.36
CA ALA A 92 -5.52 11.60 9.13
C ALA A 92 -4.03 11.92 9.26
N VAL A 93 -3.19 11.35 8.40
CA VAL A 93 -1.78 11.77 8.29
C VAL A 93 -1.72 13.08 7.51
N ARG A 94 -0.97 14.07 8.02
CA ARG A 94 -0.71 15.31 7.29
C ARG A 94 0.07 15.02 6.03
N GLU A 95 -0.36 15.56 4.90
CA GLU A 95 0.40 15.52 3.66
C GLU A 95 1.52 16.56 3.65
N TRP A 96 1.33 17.66 4.39
CA TRP A 96 2.33 18.70 4.62
C TRP A 96 2.71 18.77 6.10
N MET A 97 3.96 18.45 6.41
CA MET A 97 4.47 18.47 7.79
C MET A 97 4.94 19.85 8.25
N HIS A 98 4.90 20.86 7.36
CA HIS A 98 5.13 22.24 7.73
C HIS A 98 3.82 22.87 8.25
N PRO A 99 3.80 23.49 9.45
CA PRO A 99 2.57 23.87 10.15
C PRO A 99 1.71 24.91 9.42
N TYR A 100 2.30 25.69 8.52
CA TYR A 100 1.61 26.70 7.73
C TYR A 100 0.65 26.14 6.66
N PHE A 101 0.86 24.91 6.20
CA PHE A 101 0.07 24.33 5.11
C PHE A 101 -1.14 23.58 5.66
N GLU A 102 -2.30 23.84 5.06
CA GLU A 102 -3.56 23.16 5.35
C GLU A 102 -3.78 21.98 4.41
N GLU A 103 -4.57 21.00 4.84
CA GLU A 103 -4.81 19.81 4.03
C GLU A 103 -5.75 20.07 2.84
N ASN A 104 -5.47 19.45 1.68
CA ASN A 104 -6.39 19.36 0.55
C ASN A 104 -6.74 17.91 0.25
N ASP A 105 -7.91 17.48 0.75
CA ASP A 105 -8.32 16.08 0.69
C ASP A 105 -9.05 15.67 -0.59
N HIS A 106 -9.31 16.62 -1.49
CA HIS A 106 -10.03 16.37 -2.74
C HIS A 106 -9.15 15.81 -3.85
N HIS A 107 -7.83 15.89 -3.71
CA HIS A 107 -6.90 15.63 -4.79
C HIS A 107 -6.78 14.15 -5.15
N ARG A 108 -6.39 13.87 -6.40
CA ARG A 108 -6.21 12.51 -6.93
C ARG A 108 -4.91 11.81 -6.53
N HIS A 109 -3.90 12.58 -6.12
CA HIS A 109 -2.66 12.00 -5.60
C HIS A 109 -2.80 11.70 -4.12
N GLU A 110 -2.14 10.61 -3.71
CA GLU A 110 -2.17 10.05 -2.35
C GLU A 110 -0.73 9.91 -1.83
N SER A 111 0.11 10.85 -2.24
CA SER A 111 1.57 10.82 -2.11
C SER A 111 2.07 10.57 -0.69
N HIS A 112 1.39 11.13 0.30
CA HIS A 112 1.76 10.97 1.71
C HIS A 112 1.51 9.55 2.23
N VAL A 113 0.72 8.72 1.54
CA VAL A 113 0.40 7.33 1.91
C VAL A 113 1.43 6.31 1.40
N TYR A 114 2.50 6.80 0.74
CA TYR A 114 3.65 6.01 0.31
C TYR A 114 4.16 4.97 1.33
N PRO A 115 4.22 5.27 2.66
CA PRO A 115 4.67 4.31 3.67
C PRO A 115 3.87 2.99 3.73
N VAL A 116 2.61 3.00 3.25
CA VAL A 116 1.71 1.83 3.23
C VAL A 116 1.73 1.13 1.87
N PHE A 117 1.68 1.89 0.78
CA PHE A 117 1.83 1.40 -0.59
C PHE A 117 2.46 2.49 -1.47
N PRO A 118 3.45 2.15 -2.31
CA PRO A 118 4.03 0.82 -2.52
C PRO A 118 4.99 0.37 -1.39
N GLY A 119 5.30 1.28 -0.44
CA GLY A 119 6.20 1.02 0.68
C GLY A 119 5.70 -0.07 1.65
N THR A 120 6.50 -0.33 2.68
CA THR A 120 6.19 -1.34 3.72
C THR A 120 6.60 -0.86 5.13
N GLU A 121 6.80 0.44 5.30
CA GLU A 121 7.18 1.03 6.60
C GLU A 121 6.06 0.85 7.63
N VAL A 122 4.81 1.06 7.20
CA VAL A 122 3.64 1.02 8.08
C VAL A 122 2.68 -0.07 7.67
N THR A 123 2.54 -1.07 8.53
CA THR A 123 1.52 -2.12 8.45
C THR A 123 0.64 -2.07 9.70
N ARG A 124 -0.46 -2.82 9.69
CA ARG A 124 -1.35 -2.95 10.85
C ARG A 124 -0.61 -3.47 12.08
N GLU A 125 0.38 -4.34 11.88
CA GLU A 125 1.15 -4.99 12.92
C GLU A 125 2.35 -4.14 13.38
N SER A 126 2.98 -3.37 12.48
CA SER A 126 4.17 -2.57 12.83
C SER A 126 3.81 -1.31 13.62
N ASP A 127 2.78 -0.58 13.19
CA ASP A 127 2.27 0.61 13.87
C ASP A 127 0.75 0.75 13.67
N PRO A 128 -0.07 0.15 14.56
CA PRO A 128 -1.53 0.16 14.43
C PRO A 128 -2.14 1.57 14.46
N ILE A 129 -1.52 2.52 15.17
CA ILE A 129 -2.05 3.88 15.35
C ILE A 129 -1.84 4.65 14.05
N LEU A 130 -0.61 4.65 13.53
CA LEU A 130 -0.28 5.34 12.31
C LEU A 130 -0.91 4.68 11.08
N TYR A 131 -0.99 3.35 11.05
CA TYR A 131 -1.73 2.61 10.03
C TYR A 131 -3.19 3.07 9.95
N LYS A 132 -3.88 3.20 11.10
CA LYS A 132 -5.25 3.71 11.13
C LYS A 132 -5.34 5.14 10.61
N ALA A 133 -4.35 5.99 10.90
CA ALA A 133 -4.33 7.34 10.37
C ALA A 133 -4.17 7.39 8.84
N PHE A 134 -3.34 6.52 8.26
CA PHE A 134 -3.24 6.38 6.80
C PHE A 134 -4.53 5.86 6.17
N VAL A 135 -5.24 4.92 6.84
CA VAL A 135 -6.57 4.50 6.40
C VAL A 135 -7.53 5.69 6.32
N THR A 136 -7.56 6.52 7.37
CA THR A 136 -8.38 7.74 7.39
C THR A 136 -8.02 8.70 6.26
N SER A 137 -6.73 8.87 5.92
CA SER A 137 -6.32 9.69 4.77
C SER A 137 -6.92 9.22 3.43
N ILE A 138 -6.91 7.91 3.16
CA ILE A 138 -7.44 7.34 1.91
C ILE A 138 -8.97 7.38 1.86
N GLU A 139 -9.64 7.12 2.99
CA GLU A 139 -11.10 7.20 3.07
C GLU A 139 -11.61 8.61 2.73
N LYS A 140 -10.89 9.65 3.15
CA LYS A 140 -11.18 11.04 2.78
C LYS A 140 -10.99 11.31 1.28
N ARG A 141 -9.91 10.79 0.67
CA ARG A 141 -9.67 10.92 -0.79
C ARG A 141 -10.83 10.36 -1.61
N LEU A 142 -11.41 9.23 -1.18
CA LEU A 142 -12.57 8.64 -1.86
C LEU A 142 -13.84 9.45 -1.61
N GLY A 143 -14.14 9.72 -0.34
CA GLY A 143 -15.41 10.33 0.08
C GLY A 143 -15.56 11.78 -0.38
N LEU A 144 -14.47 12.55 -0.44
CA LEU A 144 -14.47 13.96 -0.79
C LEU A 144 -13.98 14.22 -2.22
N GLY A 145 -13.05 13.40 -2.70
CA GLY A 145 -12.26 13.64 -3.91
C GLY A 145 -12.69 12.85 -5.15
N LEU A 146 -13.81 12.11 -5.13
CA LEU A 146 -14.22 11.27 -6.28
C LEU A 146 -14.26 12.03 -7.61
N LYS A 147 -14.55 13.35 -7.60
CA LYS A 147 -14.59 14.22 -8.79
C LYS A 147 -13.23 14.64 -9.33
N GLU A 148 -12.15 14.38 -8.60
CA GLU A 148 -10.79 14.62 -9.09
C GLU A 148 -10.07 13.33 -9.46
N GLN A 149 -10.64 12.16 -9.16
CA GLN A 149 -9.98 10.88 -9.45
C GLN A 149 -9.85 10.62 -10.95
N SER A 150 -8.71 10.08 -11.35
CA SER A 150 -8.35 9.53 -12.66
C SER A 150 -8.36 7.99 -12.66
N GLY A 151 -8.20 7.36 -13.82
CA GLY A 151 -8.04 5.91 -13.94
C GLY A 151 -6.88 5.37 -13.11
N TRP A 152 -5.71 6.01 -13.15
CA TRP A 152 -4.55 5.58 -12.36
C TRP A 152 -4.76 5.79 -10.87
N SER A 153 -5.45 6.86 -10.46
CA SER A 153 -5.71 7.11 -9.03
C SER A 153 -6.66 6.08 -8.45
N LEU A 154 -7.71 5.68 -9.17
CA LEU A 154 -8.60 4.58 -8.75
C LEU A 154 -7.83 3.24 -8.62
N ALA A 155 -6.87 2.98 -9.50
CA ALA A 155 -6.00 1.81 -9.38
C ALA A 155 -5.07 1.93 -8.16
N HIS A 156 -4.53 3.12 -7.89
CA HIS A 156 -3.68 3.38 -6.73
C HIS A 156 -4.47 3.19 -5.41
N MET A 157 -5.67 3.76 -5.33
CA MET A 157 -6.61 3.56 -4.23
C MET A 157 -6.93 2.09 -3.99
N ALA A 158 -7.15 1.32 -5.06
CA ALA A 158 -7.41 -0.12 -4.93
C ALA A 158 -6.22 -0.86 -4.29
N ASN A 159 -4.98 -0.48 -4.60
CA ASN A 159 -3.79 -1.05 -3.95
C ASN A 159 -3.68 -0.60 -2.49
N ASN A 160 -3.94 0.67 -2.19
CA ASN A 160 -3.98 1.19 -0.82
C ASN A 160 -5.03 0.44 0.02
N TYR A 161 -6.26 0.35 -0.45
CA TYR A 161 -7.33 -0.39 0.24
C TYR A 161 -7.01 -1.88 0.41
N ALA A 162 -6.35 -2.50 -0.58
CA ALA A 162 -5.88 -3.88 -0.45
C ALA A 162 -4.85 -4.02 0.69
N ARG A 163 -3.84 -3.14 0.78
CA ARG A 163 -2.89 -3.10 1.91
C ARG A 163 -3.56 -2.76 3.23
N MET A 164 -4.70 -2.09 3.19
CA MET A 164 -5.49 -1.73 4.38
C MET A 164 -6.42 -2.85 4.87
N GLY A 165 -6.50 -3.98 4.17
CA GLY A 165 -7.42 -5.07 4.48
C GLY A 165 -8.87 -4.80 4.05
N GLN A 166 -9.10 -3.74 3.26
CA GLN A 166 -10.44 -3.30 2.83
C GLN A 166 -10.76 -3.81 1.42
N GLY A 167 -10.97 -5.13 1.29
CA GLY A 167 -11.17 -5.79 -0.01
C GLY A 167 -12.37 -5.28 -0.81
N ASP A 168 -13.50 -4.99 -0.15
CA ASP A 168 -14.69 -4.49 -0.84
C ASP A 168 -14.47 -3.06 -1.38
N SER A 169 -13.82 -2.18 -0.61
CA SER A 169 -13.43 -0.83 -1.07
C SER A 169 -12.46 -0.90 -2.25
N ALA A 170 -11.47 -1.79 -2.18
CA ALA A 170 -10.54 -2.02 -3.29
C ALA A 170 -11.27 -2.47 -4.57
N LEU A 171 -12.22 -3.41 -4.44
CA LEU A 171 -13.03 -3.87 -5.56
C LEU A 171 -13.92 -2.76 -6.11
N GLU A 172 -14.51 -1.91 -5.26
CA GLU A 172 -15.32 -0.77 -5.70
C GLU A 172 -14.52 0.25 -6.51
N CYS A 173 -13.27 0.53 -6.12
CA CYS A 173 -12.36 1.36 -6.91
C CYS A 173 -12.13 0.79 -8.32
N LEU A 174 -11.87 -0.53 -8.41
CA LEU A 174 -11.68 -1.21 -9.70
C LEU A 174 -12.98 -1.23 -10.53
N GLU A 175 -14.14 -1.47 -9.92
CA GLU A 175 -15.43 -1.41 -10.60
C GLU A 175 -15.72 0.01 -11.15
N THR A 176 -15.38 1.04 -10.37
CA THR A 176 -15.50 2.44 -10.79
C THR A 176 -14.59 2.72 -11.99
N LEU A 177 -13.32 2.29 -11.92
CA LEU A 177 -12.34 2.40 -13.00
C LEU A 177 -12.84 1.70 -14.28
N ALA A 178 -13.40 0.49 -14.18
CA ALA A 178 -13.97 -0.22 -15.34
C ALA A 178 -15.11 0.57 -16.00
N ARG A 179 -16.00 1.18 -15.20
CA ARG A 179 -17.13 1.94 -15.72
C ARG A 179 -16.68 3.23 -16.40
N SER A 180 -15.73 3.96 -15.85
CA SER A 180 -15.35 5.28 -16.36
C SER A 180 -14.17 5.26 -17.34
N CYS A 181 -13.13 4.46 -17.07
CA CYS A 181 -11.81 4.63 -17.67
C CYS A 181 -11.34 3.45 -18.53
N VAL A 182 -12.11 2.37 -18.69
CA VAL A 182 -11.71 1.20 -19.52
C VAL A 182 -12.42 1.21 -20.87
N MET A 183 -11.66 1.10 -21.97
CA MET A 183 -12.20 0.96 -23.32
C MET A 183 -12.63 -0.48 -23.66
N ASN A 184 -13.35 -0.68 -24.77
CA ASN A 184 -13.79 -2.01 -25.22
C ASN A 184 -12.63 -2.97 -25.53
N ASN A 185 -11.43 -2.45 -25.82
CA ASN A 185 -10.21 -3.23 -26.01
C ASN A 185 -9.40 -3.42 -24.72
N LEU A 186 -9.98 -3.10 -23.55
CA LEU A 186 -9.41 -3.21 -22.21
C LEU A 186 -8.24 -2.25 -21.89
N ILE A 187 -7.88 -1.35 -22.80
CA ILE A 187 -6.90 -0.29 -22.52
C ILE A 187 -7.55 0.75 -21.61
N THR A 188 -6.80 1.19 -20.59
CA THR A 188 -7.22 2.25 -19.67
C THR A 188 -6.92 3.64 -20.21
N LEU A 189 -7.77 4.58 -19.82
CA LEU A 189 -7.65 6.00 -20.09
C LEU A 189 -7.46 6.76 -18.77
N HIS A 190 -6.94 7.98 -18.88
CA HIS A 190 -6.72 8.84 -17.71
C HIS A 190 -8.04 9.23 -17.01
N ASN A 191 -9.14 9.48 -17.73
CA ASN A 191 -10.37 9.99 -17.13
C ASN A 191 -11.62 9.40 -17.79
N ASP A 192 -12.79 9.78 -17.26
CA ASP A 192 -14.09 9.31 -17.74
C ASP A 192 -14.35 9.76 -19.18
N TRP A 193 -14.21 8.82 -20.10
CA TRP A 193 -14.43 9.05 -21.52
C TRP A 193 -15.89 8.85 -21.94
N ARG A 194 -16.72 8.33 -21.03
CA ARG A 194 -18.14 8.02 -21.27
C ARG A 194 -19.07 9.13 -20.83
N GLY A 195 -18.56 10.16 -20.13
CA GLY A 195 -19.36 11.28 -19.63
C GLY A 195 -20.36 10.83 -18.56
N MET A 196 -19.98 9.86 -17.73
CA MET A 196 -20.77 9.38 -16.60
C MET A 196 -20.68 10.32 -15.38
N GLY A 197 -19.78 11.31 -15.43
CA GLY A 197 -19.53 12.25 -14.34
C GLY A 197 -18.77 11.61 -13.20
N ILE A 198 -17.91 10.63 -13.48
CA ILE A 198 -17.06 9.96 -12.51
C ILE A 198 -15.63 10.49 -12.67
N GLY A 199 -14.97 10.91 -11.59
CA GLY A 199 -13.60 11.41 -11.73
C GLY A 199 -13.50 12.78 -12.40
N VAL A 200 -12.29 13.09 -12.89
CA VAL A 200 -11.97 14.33 -13.60
C VAL A 200 -12.79 14.46 -14.87
N ASP A 201 -13.40 15.64 -15.04
CA ASP A 201 -14.06 16.03 -16.28
C ASP A 201 -13.05 16.66 -17.25
N MET A 202 -12.81 16.02 -18.39
CA MET A 202 -11.92 16.49 -19.45
C MET A 202 -12.48 16.13 -20.82
N ASP A 203 -12.46 17.09 -21.76
CA ASP A 203 -12.96 16.91 -23.14
C ASP A 203 -12.32 15.73 -23.89
N TRP A 204 -11.09 15.38 -23.54
CA TRP A 204 -10.35 14.25 -24.09
C TRP A 204 -9.75 13.39 -22.98
N ALA A 205 -9.89 12.07 -23.13
CA ALA A 205 -9.30 11.08 -22.25
C ALA A 205 -8.07 10.41 -22.91
N PRO A 206 -6.83 10.78 -22.55
CA PRO A 206 -5.63 10.16 -23.10
C PRO A 206 -5.47 8.72 -22.62
N VAL A 207 -4.88 7.87 -23.47
CA VAL A 207 -4.49 6.51 -23.09
C VAL A 207 -3.38 6.54 -22.05
N GLN A 208 -3.55 5.79 -20.96
CA GLN A 208 -2.53 5.59 -19.94
C GLN A 208 -2.58 4.15 -19.43
N LEU A 209 -1.43 3.46 -19.47
CA LEU A 209 -1.31 2.04 -19.13
C LEU A 209 -1.03 1.78 -17.65
N ASP A 210 -0.73 2.82 -16.88
CA ASP A 210 -0.51 2.77 -15.44
C ASP A 210 -1.69 2.11 -14.70
N ALA A 211 -2.92 2.48 -15.03
CA ALA A 211 -4.12 1.89 -14.44
C ALA A 211 -4.29 0.41 -14.81
N ASN A 212 -3.92 -0.02 -16.03
CA ASN A 212 -3.89 -1.45 -16.38
C ASN A 212 -2.91 -2.24 -15.49
N MET A 213 -1.72 -1.69 -15.24
CA MET A 213 -0.71 -2.33 -14.38
C MET A 213 -1.14 -2.30 -12.90
N GLY A 214 -1.64 -1.16 -12.44
CA GLY A 214 -2.14 -0.96 -11.08
C GLY A 214 -3.34 -1.85 -10.75
N TRP A 215 -4.21 -2.13 -11.73
CA TRP A 215 -5.31 -3.09 -11.57
C TRP A 215 -4.76 -4.48 -11.24
N THR A 216 -3.78 -4.96 -12.03
CA THR A 216 -3.17 -6.28 -11.81
C THR A 216 -2.51 -6.35 -10.43
N SER A 217 -1.79 -5.28 -10.05
CA SER A 217 -1.20 -5.14 -8.72
C SER A 217 -2.25 -5.20 -7.61
N ALA A 218 -3.38 -4.50 -7.73
CA ALA A 218 -4.42 -4.48 -6.71
C ALA A 218 -5.05 -5.87 -6.50
N ILE A 219 -5.28 -6.62 -7.58
CA ILE A 219 -5.75 -8.02 -7.48
C ILE A 219 -4.74 -8.88 -6.73
N GLN A 220 -3.44 -8.70 -7.01
CA GLN A 220 -2.38 -9.43 -6.30
C GLN A 220 -2.36 -9.04 -4.82
N GLU A 221 -2.34 -7.75 -4.49
CA GLU A 221 -2.32 -7.25 -3.11
C GLU A 221 -3.55 -7.71 -2.30
N MET A 222 -4.74 -7.84 -2.92
CA MET A 222 -5.92 -8.39 -2.24
C MET A 222 -5.78 -9.87 -1.89
N LEU A 223 -5.05 -10.64 -2.70
CA LEU A 223 -4.94 -12.09 -2.58
C LEU A 223 -3.68 -12.55 -1.84
N LEU A 224 -2.57 -11.83 -1.99
CA LEU A 224 -1.27 -12.19 -1.43
C LEU A 224 -0.38 -10.95 -1.26
N PHE A 225 0.02 -10.69 -0.02
CA PHE A 225 1.02 -9.66 0.31
C PHE A 225 2.22 -10.30 1.02
N SER A 226 3.41 -9.75 0.85
CA SER A 226 4.62 -10.28 1.50
C SER A 226 5.64 -9.19 1.82
N ILE A 227 6.27 -9.34 2.98
CA ILE A 227 7.49 -8.64 3.40
C ILE A 227 8.58 -9.69 3.69
N PRO A 228 9.86 -9.32 3.85
CA PRO A 228 10.90 -10.30 4.16
C PRO A 228 10.54 -11.14 5.39
N GLY A 229 10.40 -12.46 5.20
CA GLY A 229 10.09 -13.42 6.26
C GLY A 229 8.61 -13.60 6.60
N GLU A 230 7.69 -12.81 6.02
CA GLU A 230 6.25 -12.88 6.33
C GLU A 230 5.37 -12.86 5.06
N LEU A 231 4.34 -13.70 5.06
CA LEU A 231 3.41 -13.88 3.95
C LEU A 231 1.96 -13.77 4.44
N HIS A 232 1.23 -12.79 3.91
CA HIS A 232 -0.17 -12.55 4.26
C HIS A 232 -1.07 -13.18 3.20
N ILE A 233 -1.94 -14.08 3.65
CA ILE A 233 -2.83 -14.86 2.81
C ILE A 233 -4.20 -14.21 2.76
N LEU A 234 -4.69 -13.92 1.55
CA LEU A 234 -6.01 -13.29 1.34
C LEU A 234 -6.24 -12.05 2.23
N PRO A 235 -5.26 -11.12 2.35
CA PRO A 235 -5.31 -10.03 3.33
C PRO A 235 -6.51 -9.09 3.13
N ALA A 236 -7.04 -9.00 1.91
CA ALA A 236 -8.17 -8.15 1.57
C ALA A 236 -9.10 -8.83 0.55
N LEU A 237 -9.54 -10.06 0.82
CA LEU A 237 -10.50 -10.75 -0.05
C LEU A 237 -11.87 -10.05 -0.03
N PRO A 238 -12.40 -9.56 -1.17
CA PRO A 238 -13.76 -9.01 -1.22
C PRO A 238 -14.81 -10.04 -0.82
N VAL A 239 -15.83 -9.64 -0.07
CA VAL A 239 -16.89 -10.53 0.45
C VAL A 239 -17.63 -11.23 -0.69
N ARG A 240 -17.73 -10.57 -1.85
CA ARG A 240 -18.38 -11.11 -3.06
C ARG A 240 -17.58 -12.23 -3.73
N TRP A 241 -16.28 -12.33 -3.49
CA TRP A 241 -15.44 -13.40 -4.04
C TRP A 241 -15.55 -14.66 -3.18
N ARG A 242 -16.73 -15.29 -3.21
CA ARG A 242 -17.05 -16.43 -2.33
C ARG A 242 -16.26 -17.71 -2.64
N LYS A 243 -15.77 -17.85 -3.88
CA LYS A 243 -15.03 -19.03 -4.33
C LYS A 243 -14.08 -18.63 -5.44
N GLY A 244 -12.86 -19.15 -5.39
CA GLY A 244 -11.87 -18.90 -6.41
C GLY A 244 -10.60 -19.70 -6.23
N LYS A 245 -9.70 -19.53 -7.18
CA LYS A 245 -8.33 -20.04 -7.13
C LYS A 245 -7.40 -19.01 -7.75
N ALA A 246 -6.18 -18.91 -7.22
CA ALA A 246 -5.15 -18.01 -7.73
C ALA A 246 -3.78 -18.67 -7.58
N GLY A 247 -2.96 -18.59 -8.62
CA GLY A 247 -1.55 -18.96 -8.54
C GLY A 247 -0.99 -19.73 -9.73
N PRO A 248 0.32 -20.01 -9.72
CA PRO A 248 1.25 -19.61 -8.64
C PRO A 248 1.50 -18.09 -8.64
N LEU A 249 1.31 -17.47 -7.48
CA LEU A 249 1.68 -16.09 -7.20
C LEU A 249 3.09 -16.06 -6.61
N LEU A 250 3.86 -15.01 -6.89
CA LEU A 250 5.23 -14.88 -6.38
C LEU A 250 5.28 -13.92 -5.21
N ALA A 251 5.96 -14.34 -4.14
CA ALA A 251 6.20 -13.55 -2.94
C ALA A 251 7.69 -13.26 -2.73
N ARG A 252 7.97 -12.22 -1.95
CA ARG A 252 9.34 -11.86 -1.54
C ARG A 252 10.03 -13.04 -0.87
N GLY A 253 11.34 -13.13 -1.04
CA GLY A 253 12.12 -14.24 -0.52
C GLY A 253 12.04 -15.52 -1.36
N GLY A 254 11.49 -15.49 -2.58
CA GLY A 254 11.51 -16.64 -3.49
C GLY A 254 10.54 -17.73 -3.06
N VAL A 255 9.27 -17.37 -2.88
CA VAL A 255 8.19 -18.29 -2.53
C VAL A 255 7.08 -18.19 -3.58
N GLU A 256 6.67 -19.34 -4.10
CA GLU A 256 5.47 -19.54 -4.92
C GLU A 256 4.30 -19.90 -3.99
N CYS A 257 3.17 -19.24 -4.18
CA CYS A 257 1.95 -19.48 -3.42
C CYS A 257 0.76 -19.73 -4.36
N THR A 258 0.07 -20.85 -4.18
CA THR A 258 -1.22 -21.14 -4.85
C THR A 258 -2.32 -21.23 -3.81
N LEU A 259 -3.45 -20.60 -4.08
CA LEU A 259 -4.59 -20.48 -3.19
C LEU A 259 -5.83 -21.07 -3.88
N GLU A 260 -6.65 -21.79 -3.12
CA GLU A 260 -8.01 -22.16 -3.51
C GLU A 260 -8.94 -21.96 -2.32
N TRP A 261 -10.02 -21.20 -2.49
CA TRP A 261 -10.97 -20.93 -1.40
C TRP A 261 -12.41 -21.21 -1.82
N ASP A 262 -13.22 -21.62 -0.85
CA ASP A 262 -14.66 -21.79 -0.97
C ASP A 262 -15.30 -21.48 0.39
N VAL A 263 -15.80 -20.25 0.54
CA VAL A 263 -16.40 -19.74 1.79
C VAL A 263 -17.64 -20.54 2.16
N SER A 264 -18.42 -21.00 1.19
CA SER A 264 -19.62 -21.82 1.44
C SER A 264 -19.30 -23.17 2.09
N LYS A 265 -18.09 -23.68 1.80
CA LYS A 265 -17.54 -24.90 2.37
C LYS A 265 -16.57 -24.65 3.52
N GLN A 266 -16.38 -23.40 3.93
CA GLN A 266 -15.46 -23.01 5.00
C GLN A 266 -14.03 -23.52 4.75
N ARG A 267 -13.55 -23.44 3.51
CA ARG A 267 -12.26 -24.05 3.11
C ARG A 267 -11.36 -23.03 2.44
N LEU A 268 -10.10 -23.02 2.87
CA LEU A 268 -8.97 -22.36 2.22
C LEU A 268 -7.80 -23.35 2.12
N ASP A 269 -7.44 -23.73 0.91
CA ASP A 269 -6.28 -24.57 0.63
C ASP A 269 -5.12 -23.68 0.13
N ILE A 270 -3.95 -23.85 0.73
CA ILE A 270 -2.74 -23.07 0.46
C ILE A 270 -1.63 -24.05 0.06
N MET A 271 -0.98 -23.81 -1.07
CA MET A 271 0.22 -24.54 -1.49
C MET A 271 1.39 -23.58 -1.57
N LEU A 272 2.47 -23.89 -0.84
CA LEU A 272 3.68 -23.08 -0.77
C LEU A 272 4.86 -23.87 -1.29
N ARG A 273 5.74 -23.21 -2.04
CA ARG A 273 6.98 -23.80 -2.52
C ARG A 273 8.06 -22.74 -2.58
N SER A 274 9.26 -23.06 -2.12
CA SER A 274 10.40 -22.18 -2.29
C SER A 274 11.02 -22.40 -3.66
N THR A 275 11.46 -21.31 -4.28
CA THR A 275 12.26 -21.34 -5.51
C THR A 275 13.75 -21.50 -5.25
N ASN A 276 14.19 -21.41 -3.98
CA ASN A 276 15.59 -21.62 -3.59
C ASN A 276 15.75 -22.08 -2.13
N GLY A 277 16.03 -23.37 -1.96
CA GLY A 277 16.37 -23.94 -0.66
C GLY A 277 15.20 -24.01 0.32
N CYS A 278 15.52 -24.16 1.61
CA CYS A 278 14.54 -24.21 2.69
C CYS A 278 14.63 -22.92 3.52
N LYS A 279 13.48 -22.33 3.84
CA LYS A 279 13.41 -21.14 4.69
C LYS A 279 12.17 -21.14 5.58
N PRO A 280 12.28 -20.63 6.82
CA PRO A 280 11.12 -20.34 7.63
C PRO A 280 10.41 -19.10 7.06
N ILE A 281 9.09 -19.15 7.02
CA ILE A 281 8.24 -17.97 6.82
C ILE A 281 7.14 -17.95 7.86
N ASP A 282 6.79 -16.75 8.29
CA ASP A 282 5.58 -16.52 9.07
C ASP A 282 4.39 -16.38 8.11
N LEU A 283 3.30 -17.09 8.38
CA LEU A 283 2.06 -16.95 7.62
C LEU A 283 1.04 -16.16 8.45
N VAL A 284 0.54 -15.08 7.89
CA VAL A 284 -0.58 -14.30 8.43
C VAL A 284 -1.84 -14.71 7.69
N LEU A 285 -2.78 -15.31 8.41
CA LEU A 285 -4.05 -15.78 7.87
C LEU A 285 -5.12 -14.68 7.91
N PRO A 286 -6.15 -14.75 7.05
CA PRO A 286 -7.23 -13.76 7.08
C PRO A 286 -7.99 -13.85 8.40
N GLU A 287 -8.59 -12.75 8.86
CA GLU A 287 -9.39 -12.71 10.12
C GLU A 287 -10.54 -13.73 10.15
N ALA A 288 -11.01 -14.11 8.95
CA ALA A 288 -12.00 -15.13 8.76
C ALA A 288 -11.44 -16.56 8.96
N ALA A 289 -10.17 -16.79 9.27
CA ALA A 289 -9.66 -18.13 9.54
C ALA A 289 -10.08 -18.65 10.93
N GLU A 290 -10.52 -19.90 11.01
CA GLU A 290 -10.76 -20.65 12.25
C GLU A 290 -9.85 -21.88 12.31
N GLY A 291 -8.70 -21.74 12.97
CA GLY A 291 -7.83 -22.87 13.27
C GLY A 291 -7.01 -23.38 12.09
N LEU A 292 -5.76 -23.72 12.42
CA LEU A 292 -5.08 -24.82 11.76
C LEU A 292 -5.30 -26.07 12.59
N ARG A 293 -5.57 -27.19 11.93
CA ARG A 293 -5.45 -28.49 12.60
C ARG A 293 -3.96 -28.82 12.72
N ASP A 294 -3.32 -28.35 13.80
CA ASP A 294 -2.38 -29.18 14.54
C ASP A 294 -2.92 -29.35 15.97
N SER A 295 -2.87 -30.58 16.47
CA SER A 295 -3.75 -31.09 17.52
C SER A 295 -3.43 -30.63 18.96
N SER A 296 -2.65 -29.56 19.13
CA SER A 296 -2.02 -29.24 20.43
C SER A 296 -2.09 -27.79 20.91
N ASP A 297 -2.59 -26.80 20.14
CA ASP A 297 -2.56 -25.40 20.61
C ASP A 297 -3.80 -24.57 20.17
N PRO A 298 -4.42 -23.75 21.06
CA PRO A 298 -5.55 -22.90 20.70
C PRO A 298 -5.08 -21.59 20.03
N PHE A 299 -5.53 -21.38 18.79
CA PHE A 299 -5.66 -20.09 18.07
C PHE A 299 -4.48 -19.09 18.11
N GLU A 300 -3.63 -19.13 17.08
CA GLU A 300 -2.97 -17.93 16.53
C GLU A 300 -3.38 -17.78 15.04
N LEU A 301 -3.82 -16.57 14.63
CA LEU A 301 -4.00 -16.19 13.22
C LEU A 301 -2.66 -16.05 12.48
N LYS A 302 -1.55 -16.23 13.22
CA LYS A 302 -0.19 -16.23 12.72
C LYS A 302 0.41 -17.61 12.94
N LEU A 303 0.73 -18.31 11.85
CA LEU A 303 1.60 -19.48 11.94
C LEU A 303 3.04 -19.02 11.88
N ARG A 304 3.74 -19.13 12.99
CA ARG A 304 5.16 -18.76 13.03
C ARG A 304 6.01 -19.89 12.46
N GLN A 305 7.00 -19.52 11.65
CA GLN A 305 8.09 -20.40 11.21
C GLN A 305 7.65 -21.67 10.45
N VAL A 306 6.72 -21.53 9.51
CA VAL A 306 6.42 -22.60 8.56
C VAL A 306 7.64 -22.81 7.65
N ALA A 307 8.22 -24.02 7.67
CA ALA A 307 9.35 -24.36 6.84
C ALA A 307 8.90 -24.64 5.40
N VAL A 308 9.25 -23.73 4.48
CA VAL A 308 8.96 -23.88 3.05
C VAL A 308 10.22 -24.31 2.32
N SER A 309 10.10 -25.39 1.54
CA SER A 309 11.19 -25.98 0.76
C SER A 309 10.85 -26.05 -0.73
N GLU A 310 11.74 -26.59 -1.54
CA GLU A 310 11.46 -26.84 -2.96
C GLU A 310 10.39 -27.91 -3.19
N ALA A 311 10.13 -28.76 -2.18
CA ALA A 311 8.98 -29.65 -2.16
C ALA A 311 7.72 -28.87 -1.74
N PRO A 312 6.58 -29.03 -2.45
CA PRO A 312 5.35 -28.33 -2.11
C PRO A 312 4.85 -28.67 -0.70
N LEU A 313 4.60 -27.62 0.09
CA LEU A 313 3.90 -27.70 1.36
C LEU A 313 2.42 -27.40 1.12
N HIS A 314 1.54 -28.29 1.59
CA HIS A 314 0.09 -28.13 1.50
C HIS A 314 -0.49 -27.86 2.89
N LEU A 315 -1.28 -26.79 2.98
CA LEU A 315 -1.99 -26.39 4.19
C LEU A 315 -3.49 -26.28 3.86
N SER A 316 -4.34 -26.66 4.81
CA SER A 316 -5.79 -26.48 4.71
C SER A 316 -6.27 -25.76 5.97
N VAL A 317 -6.96 -24.65 5.76
CA VAL A 317 -7.44 -23.72 6.77
C VAL A 317 -8.97 -23.69 6.70
N ILE A 318 -9.63 -23.73 7.85
CA ILE A 318 -11.08 -23.58 7.93
C ILE A 318 -11.41 -22.09 7.97
N LEU A 319 -12.43 -21.66 7.21
CA LEU A 319 -12.90 -20.28 7.22
C LEU A 319 -14.20 -20.14 8.01
N LYS A 320 -14.38 -19.05 8.76
CA LYS A 320 -15.63 -18.61 9.39
C LYS A 320 -16.74 -18.56 8.35
N ARG A 321 -17.94 -18.96 8.76
CA ARG A 321 -19.14 -18.53 8.07
C ARG A 321 -19.32 -17.04 8.31
N VAL A 322 -19.30 -16.27 7.23
CA VAL A 322 -19.81 -14.89 7.26
C VAL A 322 -21.33 -15.02 7.30
N GLU A 323 -21.96 -14.68 8.42
CA GLU A 323 -23.42 -14.56 8.48
C GLU A 323 -23.85 -13.43 7.52
N ALA A 324 -24.87 -13.72 6.71
CA ALA A 324 -25.34 -12.85 5.64
C ALA A 324 -26.27 -11.74 6.15
#